data_AF-A0A7J3IYR8-F1
#
_entry.id   AF-A0A7J3IYR8-F1
#
_cell.length_a   1.000
_cell.length_b   1.000
_cell.length_c   1.000
_cell.angle_alpha   90.00
_cell.angle_beta   90.00
_cell.angle_gamma   90.00
#
_symmetry.space_group_name_H-M   'P 1'
#
loop_
_entity.id
_entity.type
_entity.pdbx_description
1 polymer ?
#
loop_
_entity_poly.entity_id
_entity_poly.type
_entity_poly.pdbx_seq_one_letter_code
_entity_poly.pdbx_strand_id
1 'polypeptide(L)'
;MIETPQIICFACNWALCEGDMVIPSNVHITRVICIGRLDPVLILKTFEKGADGVLIVGCQPPDCHFVDGNIHAQRAVKLLRELLKLAGIGDKRLKLLWLSPWEDKDFPYYAEKFTAEISSLGPSPIKNDDLKSEITLNLAAAEEAASGFRLRVLLGREEELTEFMNAYGEKIKVEDYEKLLSEIVYVEFIRCKIHQLTKIKPLSVKELAKLIGISPSAVLRHITNMRRKGMITLDRIEGQTPLYRALEVK
;
A
#
# COMPACT_ATOMS: atom_id res chain seq x y z
N MET A 1 1.93 29.79 -2.93
CA MET A 1 2.64 29.26 -4.12
C MET A 1 2.16 27.84 -4.30
N ILE A 2 1.65 27.48 -5.48
CA ILE A 2 1.29 26.08 -5.75
C ILE A 2 2.62 25.34 -5.93
N GLU A 3 3.03 24.61 -4.91
CA GLU A 3 4.25 23.81 -4.93
C GLU A 3 4.12 22.74 -6.02
N THR A 4 5.11 22.64 -6.91
CA THR A 4 5.11 21.62 -7.96
C THR A 4 5.23 20.24 -7.31
N PRO A 5 4.28 19.31 -7.57
CA PRO A 5 4.24 18.04 -6.85
C PRO A 5 5.46 17.19 -7.16
N GLN A 6 6.09 16.63 -6.13
CA GLN A 6 7.24 15.76 -6.25
C GLN A 6 6.77 14.34 -6.55
N ILE A 7 7.17 13.82 -7.72
CA ILE A 7 6.78 12.50 -8.19
C ILE A 7 8.00 11.60 -8.25
N ILE A 8 7.90 10.43 -7.62
CA ILE A 8 8.92 9.39 -7.73
C ILE A 8 8.43 8.36 -8.74
N CYS A 9 9.23 8.14 -9.79
CA CYS A 9 8.91 7.20 -10.86
C CYS A 9 9.79 5.95 -10.74
N PHE A 10 9.21 4.76 -10.55
CA PHE A 10 9.93 3.50 -10.65
C PHE A 10 9.76 2.93 -12.06
N ALA A 11 10.82 2.91 -12.85
CA ALA A 11 10.77 2.51 -14.25
C ALA A 11 11.50 1.19 -14.51
N CYS A 12 10.79 0.23 -15.13
CA CYS A 12 11.38 -0.99 -15.66
C CYS A 12 12.43 -0.65 -16.73
N ASN A 13 13.62 -1.24 -16.64
CA ASN A 13 14.70 -1.07 -17.62
C ASN A 13 14.28 -1.41 -19.05
N TRP A 14 13.41 -2.41 -19.20
CA TRP A 14 12.95 -2.88 -20.51
C TRP A 14 11.76 -2.10 -21.05
N ALA A 15 11.03 -1.35 -20.22
CA ALA A 15 9.88 -0.57 -20.68
C ALA A 15 10.29 0.83 -21.17
N LEU A 16 11.22 1.46 -20.46
CA LEU A 16 11.70 2.80 -20.76
C LEU A 16 13.15 2.70 -21.26
N CYS A 17 13.38 2.39 -22.53
CA CYS A 17 14.73 2.03 -22.98
C CYS A 17 15.62 3.26 -23.25
N GLU A 18 15.08 4.30 -23.88
CA GLU A 18 15.83 5.49 -24.29
C GLU A 18 15.92 6.54 -23.16
N GLY A 19 17.04 7.28 -23.15
CA GLY A 19 17.33 8.34 -22.18
C GLY A 19 17.25 9.76 -22.76
N ASP A 20 17.11 9.90 -24.09
CA ASP A 20 17.11 11.20 -24.77
C ASP A 20 15.71 11.83 -24.82
N MET A 21 15.04 11.84 -23.66
CA MET A 21 13.73 12.47 -23.49
C MET A 21 13.79 13.56 -22.44
N VAL A 22 13.09 14.66 -22.67
CA VAL A 22 12.99 15.76 -21.71
C VAL A 22 11.94 15.38 -20.67
N ILE A 23 12.40 15.00 -19.48
CA ILE A 23 11.54 14.61 -18.36
C ILE A 23 11.19 15.87 -17.55
N PRO A 24 9.93 16.03 -17.09
CA PRO A 24 9.57 17.10 -16.16
C PRO A 24 10.48 17.10 -14.92
N SER A 25 10.97 18.27 -14.51
CA SER A 25 11.96 18.39 -13.43
C SER A 25 11.48 17.94 -12.05
N ASN A 26 10.16 17.81 -11.87
CA ASN A 26 9.52 17.32 -10.66
C ASN A 26 9.31 15.79 -10.63
N VAL A 27 9.70 15.08 -11.70
CA VAL A 27 9.59 13.63 -11.84
C VAL A 27 10.98 13.01 -11.74
N HIS A 28 11.22 12.28 -10.64
CA HIS A 28 12.51 11.65 -10.36
C HIS A 28 12.45 10.17 -10.70
N ILE A 29 13.18 9.75 -11.74
CA ILE A 29 13.17 8.35 -12.19
C ILE A 29 14.18 7.51 -11.43
N THR A 30 13.69 6.43 -10.81
CA THR A 30 14.46 5.34 -10.22
C THR A 30 14.34 4.11 -11.11
N ARG A 31 15.47 3.67 -11.68
CA ARG A 31 15.52 2.49 -12.54
C ARG A 31 15.46 1.20 -11.73
N VAL A 32 14.65 0.26 -12.18
CA VAL A 32 14.59 -1.11 -11.64
C VAL A 32 14.66 -2.13 -12.77
N ILE A 33 15.26 -3.28 -12.50
CA ILE A 33 15.36 -4.37 -13.49
C ILE A 33 13.96 -4.78 -13.99
N CYS A 34 13.01 -4.90 -13.07
CA CYS A 34 11.61 -5.18 -13.37
C CYS A 34 10.73 -4.61 -12.25
N ILE A 35 9.58 -4.05 -12.63
CA ILE A 35 8.60 -3.56 -11.64
C ILE A 35 7.93 -4.70 -10.85
N GLY A 36 7.94 -5.93 -11.35
CA GLY A 36 7.41 -7.10 -10.63
C GLY A 36 8.16 -7.43 -9.35
N ARG A 37 9.37 -6.89 -9.18
CA ARG A 37 10.20 -7.06 -7.99
C ARG A 37 10.11 -5.87 -7.03
N LEU A 38 9.30 -4.86 -7.33
CA LEU A 38 9.06 -3.74 -6.42
C LEU A 38 8.35 -4.26 -5.17
N ASP A 39 9.01 -4.12 -4.02
CA ASP A 39 8.38 -4.42 -2.75
C ASP A 39 7.32 -3.34 -2.43
N PRO A 40 6.04 -3.70 -2.15
CA PRO A 40 5.03 -2.77 -1.68
C PRO A 40 5.48 -1.85 -0.53
N VAL A 41 6.32 -2.35 0.38
CA VAL A 41 6.86 -1.55 1.49
C VAL A 41 7.68 -0.36 1.00
N LEU A 42 8.42 -0.52 -0.10
CA LEU A 42 9.20 0.56 -0.69
C LEU A 42 8.31 1.71 -1.19
N ILE A 43 7.16 1.38 -1.78
CA ILE A 43 6.19 2.36 -2.27
C ILE A 43 5.58 3.14 -1.11
N LEU A 44 5.18 2.45 -0.04
CA LEU A 44 4.64 3.09 1.16
C LEU A 44 5.65 4.03 1.83
N LYS A 45 6.91 3.60 1.96
CA LYS A 45 8.02 4.44 2.46
C LYS A 45 8.30 5.66 1.58
N THR A 46 8.04 5.54 0.28
CA THR A 46 8.21 6.66 -0.64
C THR A 46 7.19 7.77 -0.34
N PHE A 47 5.94 7.41 0.00
CA PHE A 47 4.94 8.37 0.48
C PHE A 47 5.28 8.89 1.89
N GLU A 48 5.77 8.04 2.78
CA GLU A 48 6.24 8.44 4.12
C GLU A 48 7.34 9.51 4.04
N LYS A 49 8.22 9.42 3.03
CA LYS A 49 9.28 10.40 2.76
C LYS A 49 8.79 11.69 2.08
N GLY A 50 7.50 11.84 1.83
CA GLY A 50 6.90 13.08 1.35
C GLY A 50 6.67 13.16 -0.16
N ALA A 51 6.70 12.04 -0.89
CA ALA A 51 6.29 12.04 -2.29
C ALA A 51 4.80 12.44 -2.43
N ASP A 52 4.50 13.31 -3.39
CA ASP A 52 3.12 13.72 -3.70
C ASP A 52 2.41 12.70 -4.62
N GLY A 53 3.19 11.96 -5.41
CA GLY A 53 2.73 10.86 -6.24
C GLY A 53 3.84 9.85 -6.52
N VAL A 54 3.44 8.61 -6.79
CA VAL A 54 4.34 7.54 -7.24
C VAL A 54 3.83 7.00 -8.57
N LEU A 55 4.70 7.03 -9.57
CA LEU A 55 4.47 6.46 -10.89
C LEU A 55 5.28 5.15 -11.01
N ILE A 56 4.65 4.09 -11.48
CA ILE A 56 5.32 2.82 -11.77
C ILE A 56 5.18 2.57 -13.26
N VAL A 57 6.29 2.37 -13.97
CA VAL A 57 6.31 2.16 -15.43
C VAL A 57 6.78 0.76 -15.75
N GLY A 58 5.91 -0.03 -16.37
CA GLY A 58 6.16 -1.42 -16.73
C GLY A 58 5.94 -1.73 -18.20
N CYS A 59 6.49 -2.86 -18.63
CA CYS A 59 6.23 -3.39 -19.97
C CYS A 59 4.74 -3.68 -20.12
N GLN A 60 4.15 -3.24 -21.23
CA GLN A 60 2.78 -3.55 -21.58
C GLN A 60 2.55 -5.07 -21.59
N PRO A 61 1.54 -5.62 -20.89
CA PRO A 61 1.15 -7.01 -21.08
C PRO A 61 0.69 -7.27 -22.53
N PRO A 62 1.11 -8.38 -23.16
CA PRO A 62 1.85 -9.52 -22.61
C PRO A 62 3.38 -9.43 -22.73
N ASP A 63 3.94 -8.30 -23.18
CA ASP A 63 5.34 -8.12 -23.59
C ASP A 63 6.34 -7.99 -22.42
N CYS A 64 6.09 -8.65 -21.29
CA CYS A 64 7.03 -8.61 -20.17
C CYS A 64 8.32 -9.34 -20.52
N HIS A 65 9.47 -8.67 -20.36
CA HIS A 65 10.78 -9.33 -20.51
C HIS A 65 10.95 -10.54 -19.57
N PHE A 66 10.34 -10.47 -18.39
CA PHE A 66 10.39 -11.54 -17.38
C PHE A 66 9.10 -12.36 -17.35
N VAL A 67 8.40 -12.48 -18.49
CA VAL A 67 7.17 -13.28 -18.67
C VAL A 67 5.95 -12.72 -17.92
N ASP A 68 5.97 -12.66 -16.60
CA ASP A 68 4.81 -12.35 -15.75
C ASP A 68 5.07 -11.22 -14.73
N GLY A 69 6.26 -10.61 -14.75
CA GLY A 69 6.64 -9.56 -13.79
C GLY A 69 5.70 -8.34 -13.79
N ASN A 70 5.12 -7.98 -14.94
CA ASN A 70 4.11 -6.92 -15.01
C ASN A 70 2.79 -7.33 -14.33
N ILE A 71 2.36 -8.58 -14.46
CA ILE A 71 1.15 -9.10 -13.80
C ILE A 71 1.32 -9.08 -12.28
N HIS A 72 2.47 -9.53 -11.77
CA HIS A 72 2.80 -9.43 -10.33
C HIS A 72 2.76 -7.98 -9.83
N ALA A 73 3.31 -7.04 -10.61
CA ALA A 73 3.26 -5.63 -10.27
C ALA A 73 1.83 -5.06 -10.27
N GLN A 74 0.98 -5.49 -11.20
CA GLN A 74 -0.42 -5.08 -11.26
C GLN A 74 -1.17 -5.49 -9.99
N ARG A 75 -0.98 -6.73 -9.52
CA ARG A 75 -1.56 -7.25 -8.27
C ARG A 75 -1.07 -6.48 -7.05
N ALA A 76 0.25 -6.23 -6.98
CA ALA A 76 0.84 -5.42 -5.92
C ALA A 76 0.26 -4.00 -5.89
N VAL A 77 0.05 -3.36 -7.05
CA VAL A 77 -0.56 -2.03 -7.15
C VAL A 77 -2.02 -2.02 -6.68
N LYS A 78 -2.81 -3.07 -6.96
CA LYS A 78 -4.19 -3.19 -6.43
C LYS A 78 -4.18 -3.16 -4.90
N LEU A 79 -3.35 -4.00 -4.27
CA LEU A 79 -3.20 -4.04 -2.81
C LEU A 79 -2.71 -2.71 -2.23
N LEU A 80 -1.69 -2.10 -2.86
CA LEU A 80 -1.15 -0.81 -2.44
C LEU A 80 -2.20 0.30 -2.48
N ARG A 81 -3.05 0.34 -3.51
CA ARG A 81 -4.14 1.34 -3.59
C ARG A 81 -5.10 1.23 -2.42
N GLU A 82 -5.49 0.01 -2.03
CA GLU A 82 -6.34 -0.20 -0.86
C GLU A 82 -5.66 0.25 0.43
N LEU A 83 -4.37 -0.07 0.61
CA LEU A 83 -3.60 0.40 1.77
C LEU A 83 -3.45 1.93 1.79
N LEU A 84 -3.21 2.58 0.65
CA LEU A 84 -3.07 4.04 0.56
C LEU A 84 -4.39 4.77 0.83
N LYS A 85 -5.53 4.19 0.44
CA LYS A 85 -6.86 4.70 0.84
C LYS A 85 -7.02 4.64 2.36
N LEU A 86 -6.76 3.47 2.96
CA LEU A 86 -6.85 3.28 4.40
C LEU A 86 -5.87 4.16 5.18
N ALA A 87 -4.71 4.44 4.58
CA ALA A 87 -3.71 5.30 5.20
C ALA A 87 -4.03 6.79 5.15
N GLY A 88 -5.03 7.19 4.34
CA GLY A 88 -5.41 8.59 4.16
C GLY A 88 -4.59 9.34 3.10
N ILE A 89 -3.73 8.65 2.34
CA ILE A 89 -2.97 9.25 1.21
C ILE A 89 -3.85 9.36 -0.05
N GLY A 90 -4.71 8.36 -0.27
CA GLY A 90 -5.55 8.22 -1.46
C GLY A 90 -4.90 7.35 -2.54
N ASP A 91 -5.71 6.56 -3.24
CA ASP A 91 -5.27 5.61 -4.28
C ASP A 91 -4.77 6.28 -5.56
N LYS A 92 -5.36 7.41 -5.94
CA LYS A 92 -5.00 8.15 -7.17
C LYS A 92 -3.58 8.70 -7.17
N ARG A 93 -2.93 8.76 -6.00
CA ARG A 93 -1.51 9.15 -5.88
C ARG A 93 -0.54 8.05 -6.33
N LEU A 94 -1.02 6.83 -6.57
CA LEU A 94 -0.25 5.71 -7.14
C LEU A 94 -0.78 5.32 -8.51
N LYS A 95 0.08 5.43 -9.54
CA LYS A 95 -0.27 5.08 -10.92
C LYS A 95 0.67 4.03 -11.48
N LEU A 96 0.08 3.04 -12.13
CA LEU A 96 0.77 2.05 -12.95
C LEU A 96 0.55 2.44 -14.41
N LEU A 97 1.64 2.70 -15.11
CA LEU A 97 1.68 3.01 -16.53
C LEU A 97 2.28 1.81 -17.27
N TRP A 98 1.55 1.34 -18.26
CA TRP A 98 2.06 0.41 -19.24
C TRP A 98 2.68 1.19 -20.38
N LEU A 99 3.90 0.81 -20.76
CA LEU A 99 4.61 1.44 -21.86
C LEU A 99 5.26 0.34 -22.70
N SER A 100 5.02 0.39 -24.00
CA SER A 100 5.77 -0.41 -24.96
C SER A 100 7.17 0.18 -25.12
N PRO A 101 8.23 -0.65 -25.30
CA PRO A 101 9.58 -0.13 -25.57
C PRO A 101 9.63 0.79 -26.80
N TRP A 102 8.69 0.64 -27.73
CA TRP A 102 8.59 1.43 -28.96
C TRP A 102 7.90 2.79 -28.77
N GLU A 103 7.28 3.02 -27.61
CA GLU A 103 6.49 4.21 -27.26
C GLU A 103 7.17 5.03 -26.15
N ASP A 104 8.44 4.74 -25.85
CA ASP A 104 9.14 5.37 -24.72
C ASP A 104 9.27 6.89 -24.84
N LYS A 105 9.29 7.42 -26.06
CA LYS A 105 9.24 8.86 -26.38
C LYS A 105 7.97 9.57 -25.90
N ASP A 106 6.89 8.83 -25.65
CA ASP A 106 5.64 9.38 -25.14
C ASP A 106 5.63 9.49 -23.61
N PHE A 107 6.65 8.95 -22.92
CA PHE A 107 6.74 9.01 -21.46
C PHE A 107 6.59 10.43 -20.87
N PRO A 108 7.24 11.49 -21.42
CA PRO A 108 7.06 12.85 -20.94
C PRO A 108 5.59 13.30 -20.91
N TYR A 109 4.82 12.97 -21.94
CA TYR A 109 3.39 13.27 -22.01
C TYR A 109 2.62 12.59 -20.86
N TYR A 110 2.90 11.31 -20.59
CA TYR A 110 2.25 10.59 -19.49
C TYR A 110 2.67 11.12 -18.12
N ALA A 111 3.94 11.51 -17.97
CA ALA A 111 4.47 12.11 -16.75
C ALA A 111 3.84 13.48 -16.46
N GLU A 112 3.65 14.31 -17.49
CA GLU A 112 2.93 15.59 -17.38
C GLU A 112 1.46 15.39 -17.03
N LYS A 113 0.79 14.44 -17.68
CA LYS A 113 -0.60 14.09 -17.38
C LYS A 113 -0.76 13.65 -15.93
N PHE A 114 0.15 12.79 -15.43
CA PHE A 114 0.12 12.37 -14.04
C PHE A 114 0.46 13.54 -13.09
N THR A 115 1.39 14.43 -13.46
CA THR A 115 1.67 15.67 -12.71
C THR A 115 0.43 16.55 -12.58
N ALA A 116 -0.36 16.72 -13.64
CA ALA A 116 -1.62 17.45 -13.60
C ALA A 116 -2.66 16.75 -12.71
N GLU A 117 -2.78 15.42 -12.80
CA GLU A 117 -3.66 14.64 -11.92
C GLU A 117 -3.30 14.84 -10.44
N ILE A 118 -2.02 14.73 -10.07
CA ILE A 118 -1.55 14.94 -8.68
C ILE A 118 -1.75 16.39 -8.23
N SER A 119 -1.49 17.35 -9.12
CA SER A 119 -1.72 18.78 -8.82
C SER A 119 -3.19 19.05 -8.49
N SER A 120 -4.13 18.39 -9.19
CA SER A 120 -5.57 18.54 -8.95
C SER A 120 -6.03 17.95 -7.60
N LEU A 121 -5.28 16.99 -7.04
CA LEU A 121 -5.53 16.41 -5.71
C LEU A 121 -5.01 17.29 -4.57
N GLY A 122 -4.22 18.33 -4.88
CA GLY A 122 -3.58 19.20 -3.90
C GLY A 122 -2.35 18.57 -3.22
N PRO A 123 -1.79 19.25 -2.20
CA PRO A 123 -0.58 18.81 -1.52
C PRO A 123 -0.77 17.43 -0.86
N SER A 124 0.30 16.65 -0.75
CA SER A 124 0.26 15.36 -0.05
C SER A 124 -0.25 15.53 1.39
N PRO A 125 -1.16 14.66 1.87
CA PRO A 125 -1.68 14.73 3.25
C PRO A 125 -0.60 14.70 4.33
N ILE A 126 0.56 14.10 4.05
CA ILE A 126 1.70 14.04 4.99
C ILE A 126 2.40 15.38 5.19
N LYS A 127 2.24 16.33 4.24
CA LYS A 127 2.77 17.70 4.34
C LYS A 127 1.87 18.61 5.17
N ASN A 128 0.66 18.16 5.54
CA ASN A 128 -0.23 18.89 6.44
C ASN A 128 0.14 18.59 7.89
N ASP A 129 0.62 19.58 8.63
CA ASP A 129 1.10 19.43 10.01
C ASP A 129 0.02 18.87 10.96
N ASP A 130 -1.25 19.20 10.75
CA ASP A 130 -2.36 18.71 11.59
C ASP A 130 -2.61 17.21 11.39
N LEU A 131 -2.41 16.71 10.16
CA LEU A 131 -2.66 15.31 9.79
C LEU A 131 -1.41 14.44 9.84
N LYS A 132 -0.22 15.05 9.85
CA LYS A 132 1.07 14.38 9.70
C LYS A 132 1.25 13.22 10.67
N SER A 133 0.90 13.42 11.95
CA SER A 133 1.05 12.39 12.98
C SER A 133 0.14 11.17 12.72
N GLU A 134 -1.11 11.39 12.31
CA GLU A 134 -2.05 10.33 11.99
C GLU A 134 -1.65 9.60 10.70
N ILE A 135 -1.32 10.34 9.64
CA ILE A 135 -0.91 9.77 8.35
C ILE A 135 0.36 8.95 8.49
N THR A 136 1.35 9.44 9.24
CA THR A 136 2.61 8.70 9.50
C THR A 136 2.32 7.39 10.24
N LEU A 137 1.46 7.42 11.26
CA LEU A 137 1.07 6.21 11.99
C LEU A 137 0.32 5.22 11.08
N ASN A 138 -0.57 5.73 10.23
CA ASN A 138 -1.31 4.89 9.29
C ASN A 138 -0.41 4.29 8.20
N LEU A 139 0.58 5.03 7.70
CA LEU A 139 1.58 4.51 6.77
C LEU A 139 2.43 3.42 7.41
N ALA A 140 2.88 3.61 8.65
CA ALA A 140 3.58 2.58 9.41
C ALA A 140 2.73 1.31 9.59
N ALA A 141 1.42 1.46 9.84
CA ALA A 141 0.49 0.34 9.90
C ALA A 141 0.31 -0.36 8.54
N ALA A 142 0.24 0.41 7.45
CA ALA A 142 0.19 -0.14 6.10
C ALA A 142 1.47 -0.89 5.72
N GLU A 143 2.65 -0.37 6.10
CA GLU A 143 3.94 -1.01 5.87
C GLU A 143 4.05 -2.34 6.60
N GLU A 144 3.65 -2.37 7.87
CA GLU A 144 3.62 -3.60 8.67
C GLU A 144 2.63 -4.61 8.09
N ALA A 145 1.45 -4.16 7.66
CA ALA A 145 0.46 -5.03 7.02
C ALA A 145 1.00 -5.61 5.70
N ALA A 146 1.58 -4.78 4.83
CA ALA A 146 2.18 -5.19 3.56
C ALA A 146 3.37 -6.15 3.74
N SER A 147 4.12 -6.00 4.82
CA SER A 147 5.20 -6.92 5.22
C SER A 147 4.67 -8.23 5.79
N GLY A 148 3.44 -8.24 6.30
CA GLY A 148 2.81 -9.37 6.96
C GLY A 148 2.62 -10.58 6.03
N PHE A 149 2.92 -11.77 6.57
CA PHE A 149 2.85 -13.05 5.85
C PHE A 149 1.56 -13.24 5.06
N ARG A 150 0.40 -12.87 5.63
CA ARG A 150 -0.90 -13.10 5.01
C ARG A 150 -1.07 -12.30 3.71
N LEU A 151 -0.71 -11.01 3.70
CA LEU A 151 -0.80 -10.19 2.49
C LEU A 151 0.24 -10.61 1.45
N ARG A 152 1.45 -11.00 1.88
CA ARG A 152 2.48 -11.55 0.99
C ARG A 152 2.04 -12.82 0.27
N VAL A 153 1.39 -13.74 0.98
CA VAL A 153 0.89 -14.99 0.39
C VAL A 153 -0.24 -14.72 -0.61
N LEU A 154 -1.16 -13.82 -0.30
CA LEU A 154 -2.27 -13.50 -1.21
C LEU A 154 -1.75 -12.88 -2.52
N LEU A 155 -0.84 -11.92 -2.44
CA LEU A 155 -0.21 -11.33 -3.62
C LEU A 155 0.39 -12.37 -4.57
N GLY A 156 1.02 -13.41 -4.03
CA GLY A 156 1.66 -14.47 -4.82
C GLY A 156 0.70 -15.55 -5.32
N ARG A 157 -0.54 -15.63 -4.82
CA ARG A 157 -1.48 -16.74 -5.11
C ARG A 157 -2.71 -16.35 -5.90
N GLU A 158 -2.91 -15.07 -6.23
CA GLU A 158 -4.08 -14.63 -7.00
C GLU A 158 -4.27 -15.47 -8.26
N GLU A 159 -3.23 -15.66 -9.08
CA GLU A 159 -3.30 -16.48 -10.30
C GLU A 159 -3.71 -17.92 -10.04
N GLU A 160 -3.06 -18.55 -9.06
CA GLU A 160 -3.32 -19.93 -8.68
C GLU A 160 -4.79 -20.12 -8.31
N LEU A 161 -5.36 -19.15 -7.60
CA LEU A 161 -6.72 -19.20 -7.08
C LEU A 161 -7.78 -18.80 -8.11
N THR A 162 -7.45 -17.87 -9.01
CA THR A 162 -8.41 -17.31 -9.97
C THR A 162 -8.28 -17.86 -11.37
N GLU A 163 -7.21 -18.60 -11.69
CA GLU A 163 -7.05 -19.22 -13.02
C GLU A 163 -7.15 -20.74 -12.99
N PHE A 164 -6.68 -21.39 -11.93
CA PHE A 164 -6.66 -22.84 -11.80
C PHE A 164 -7.83 -23.36 -10.95
N MET A 165 -8.22 -24.61 -11.20
CA MET A 165 -9.22 -25.30 -10.40
C MET A 165 -8.56 -25.97 -9.19
N ASN A 166 -9.22 -25.90 -8.04
CA ASN A 166 -8.80 -26.65 -6.85
C ASN A 166 -9.09 -28.16 -7.00
N ALA A 167 -8.71 -28.96 -6.00
CA ALA A 167 -8.92 -30.41 -6.00
C ALA A 167 -10.41 -30.84 -6.11
N TYR A 168 -11.35 -29.91 -5.93
CA TYR A 168 -12.80 -30.13 -6.04
C TYR A 168 -13.38 -29.63 -7.37
N GLY A 169 -12.54 -29.16 -8.30
CA GLY A 169 -12.99 -28.61 -9.58
C GLY A 169 -13.57 -27.20 -9.49
N GLU A 170 -13.34 -26.50 -8.37
CA GLU A 170 -13.86 -25.15 -8.15
C GLU A 170 -12.82 -24.10 -8.55
N LYS A 171 -13.29 -23.00 -9.14
CA LYS A 171 -12.49 -21.83 -9.53
C LYS A 171 -13.04 -20.61 -8.80
N ILE A 172 -12.19 -19.86 -8.11
CA ILE A 172 -12.62 -18.62 -7.46
C ILE A 172 -12.78 -17.55 -8.56
N LYS A 173 -13.91 -16.87 -8.57
CA LYS A 173 -14.13 -15.74 -9.49
C LYS A 173 -13.25 -14.57 -9.09
N VAL A 174 -12.73 -13.83 -10.07
CA VAL A 174 -11.85 -12.68 -9.83
C VAL A 174 -12.53 -11.66 -8.91
N GLU A 175 -13.83 -11.41 -9.07
CA GLU A 175 -14.57 -10.46 -8.24
C GLU A 175 -14.69 -10.91 -6.79
N ASP A 176 -14.82 -12.22 -6.55
CA ASP A 176 -14.90 -12.77 -5.20
C ASP A 176 -13.54 -12.78 -4.52
N TYR A 177 -12.47 -13.02 -5.30
CA TYR A 177 -11.10 -12.86 -4.82
C TYR A 177 -10.79 -11.41 -4.44
N GLU A 178 -11.18 -10.44 -5.28
CA GLU A 178 -10.96 -9.02 -5.01
C GLU A 178 -11.68 -8.54 -3.74
N LYS A 179 -12.94 -8.97 -3.53
CA LYS A 179 -13.66 -8.71 -2.28
C LYS A 179 -12.94 -9.29 -1.07
N LEU A 180 -12.53 -10.56 -1.16
CA LEU A 180 -11.79 -11.24 -0.10
C LEU A 180 -10.48 -10.50 0.20
N LEU A 181 -9.76 -10.07 -0.83
CA LEU A 181 -8.51 -9.32 -0.69
C LEU A 181 -8.76 -8.01 0.05
N SER A 182 -9.74 -7.21 -0.38
CA SER A 182 -10.10 -5.94 0.28
C SER A 182 -10.47 -6.13 1.75
N GLU A 183 -11.27 -7.16 2.08
CA GLU A 183 -11.62 -7.49 3.47
C GLU A 183 -10.39 -7.85 4.30
N ILE A 184 -9.48 -8.66 3.75
CA ILE A 184 -8.26 -9.06 4.45
C ILE A 184 -7.31 -7.87 4.63
N VAL A 185 -7.12 -7.05 3.60
CA VAL A 185 -6.31 -5.82 3.67
C VAL A 185 -6.83 -4.90 4.77
N TYR A 186 -8.14 -4.66 4.83
CA TYR A 186 -8.76 -3.87 5.89
C TYR A 186 -8.49 -4.48 7.28
N VAL A 187 -8.73 -5.78 7.46
CA VAL A 187 -8.54 -6.44 8.75
C VAL A 187 -7.08 -6.41 9.22
N GLU A 188 -6.12 -6.66 8.34
CA GLU A 188 -4.70 -6.61 8.70
C GLU A 188 -4.25 -5.17 8.96
N PHE A 189 -4.69 -4.18 8.15
CA PHE A 189 -4.42 -2.77 8.41
C PHE A 189 -4.92 -2.32 9.79
N ILE A 190 -6.15 -2.68 10.18
CA ILE A 190 -6.72 -2.32 11.48
C ILE A 190 -5.91 -2.94 12.63
N ARG A 191 -5.47 -4.20 12.49
CA ARG A 191 -4.63 -4.85 13.52
C ARG A 191 -3.27 -4.17 13.64
N CYS A 192 -2.63 -3.85 12.51
CA CYS A 192 -1.35 -3.12 12.52
C CYS A 192 -1.53 -1.70 13.06
N LYS A 193 -2.64 -1.01 12.78
CA LYS A 193 -2.94 0.31 13.38
C LYS A 193 -3.12 0.23 14.90
N ILE A 194 -3.84 -0.78 15.40
CA ILE A 194 -3.92 -1.05 16.86
C ILE A 194 -2.52 -1.31 17.43
N HIS A 195 -1.70 -2.12 16.75
CA HIS A 195 -0.34 -2.42 17.19
C HIS A 195 0.52 -1.15 17.29
N GLN A 196 0.52 -0.31 16.26
CA GLN A 196 1.25 0.96 16.25
C GLN A 196 0.76 1.93 17.35
N LEU A 197 -0.55 2.07 17.53
CA LEU A 197 -1.10 2.91 18.61
C LEU A 197 -0.71 2.40 20.01
N THR A 198 -0.70 1.09 20.20
CA THR A 198 -0.39 0.45 21.50
C THR A 198 1.10 0.25 21.75
N LYS A 199 1.96 0.48 20.75
CA LYS A 199 3.42 0.67 20.92
C LYS A 199 3.72 2.01 21.57
N ILE A 200 3.01 3.08 21.17
CA ILE A 200 3.23 4.44 21.70
C ILE A 200 2.82 4.51 23.17
N LYS A 201 1.63 4.00 23.50
CA LYS A 201 1.15 3.92 24.89
C LYS A 201 0.11 2.84 25.07
N PRO A 202 -0.05 2.28 26.28
CA PRO A 202 -1.16 1.37 26.56
C PRO A 202 -2.51 2.05 26.36
N LEU A 203 -3.44 1.38 25.67
CA LEU A 203 -4.77 1.92 25.35
C LEU A 203 -5.88 0.92 25.67
N SER A 204 -7.05 1.44 26.03
CA SER A 204 -8.26 0.65 26.23
C SER A 204 -8.98 0.38 24.91
N VAL A 205 -9.89 -0.61 24.93
CA VAL A 205 -10.80 -0.91 23.81
C VAL A 205 -11.62 0.33 23.41
N LYS A 206 -12.07 1.13 24.39
CA LYS A 206 -12.91 2.31 24.14
C LYS A 206 -12.11 3.42 23.45
N GLU A 207 -10.88 3.66 23.87
CA GLU A 207 -10.02 4.67 23.25
C GLU A 207 -9.62 4.25 21.83
N LEU A 208 -9.23 2.99 21.63
CA LEU A 208 -8.91 2.45 20.31
C LEU A 208 -10.11 2.53 19.35
N ALA A 209 -11.32 2.24 19.84
CA ALA A 209 -12.54 2.38 19.06
C ALA A 209 -12.75 3.82 18.56
N LYS A 210 -12.53 4.81 19.45
CA LYS A 210 -12.63 6.23 19.10
C LYS A 210 -11.56 6.66 18.10
N LEU A 211 -10.31 6.23 18.28
CA LEU A 211 -9.19 6.60 17.41
C LEU A 211 -9.27 5.97 16.02
N ILE A 212 -9.83 4.77 15.91
CA ILE A 212 -9.92 4.03 14.65
C ILE A 212 -11.26 4.30 13.94
N GLY A 213 -12.30 4.72 14.67
CA GLY A 213 -13.63 4.95 14.11
C GLY A 213 -14.45 3.68 13.91
N ILE A 214 -14.24 2.65 14.74
CA ILE A 214 -14.98 1.37 14.69
C ILE A 214 -15.59 1.03 16.05
N SER A 215 -16.54 0.09 16.08
CA SER A 215 -17.22 -0.25 17.34
C SER A 215 -16.27 -0.90 18.37
N PRO A 216 -16.50 -0.68 19.68
CA PRO A 216 -15.71 -1.34 20.73
C PRO A 216 -15.72 -2.87 20.63
N SER A 217 -16.84 -3.46 20.19
CA SER A 217 -16.95 -4.90 19.96
C SER A 217 -16.02 -5.39 18.84
N ALA A 218 -15.90 -4.63 17.75
CA ALA A 218 -14.99 -4.93 16.66
C ALA A 218 -13.52 -4.85 17.13
N VAL A 219 -13.15 -3.79 17.85
CA VAL A 219 -11.81 -3.65 18.44
C VAL A 219 -11.48 -4.83 19.35
N LEU A 220 -12.41 -5.21 20.24
CA LEU A 220 -12.20 -6.33 21.15
C LEU A 220 -11.96 -7.65 20.40
N ARG A 221 -12.65 -7.87 19.28
CA ARG A 221 -12.42 -9.03 18.40
C ARG A 221 -11.01 -9.00 17.79
N HIS A 222 -10.52 -7.85 17.34
CA HIS A 222 -9.15 -7.70 16.85
C HIS A 222 -8.13 -7.96 17.96
N ILE A 223 -8.27 -7.35 19.14
CA ILE A 223 -7.38 -7.54 20.29
C ILE A 223 -7.34 -9.02 20.71
N THR A 224 -8.49 -9.70 20.77
CA THR A 224 -8.53 -11.12 21.15
C THR A 224 -7.74 -11.98 20.16
N ASN A 225 -7.86 -11.71 18.86
CA ASN A 225 -7.07 -12.40 17.84
C ASN A 225 -5.57 -12.07 17.94
N MET A 226 -5.23 -10.80 18.13
CA MET A 226 -3.86 -10.32 18.29
C MET A 226 -3.17 -10.90 19.53
N ARG A 227 -3.90 -11.05 20.64
CA ARG A 227 -3.39 -11.70 21.87
C ARG A 227 -3.05 -13.16 21.62
N ARG A 228 -3.92 -13.90 20.91
CA ARG A 228 -3.65 -15.31 20.54
C ARG A 228 -2.41 -15.46 19.67
N LYS A 229 -2.09 -14.45 18.86
CA LYS A 229 -0.89 -14.38 18.01
C LYS A 229 0.33 -13.78 18.70
N GLY A 230 0.25 -13.43 19.99
CA GLY A 230 1.36 -12.82 20.71
C GLY A 230 1.75 -11.41 20.21
N MET A 231 0.84 -10.68 19.57
CA MET A 231 1.11 -9.33 19.06
C MET A 231 0.86 -8.24 20.11
N ILE A 232 -0.03 -8.51 21.07
CA ILE A 232 -0.46 -7.55 22.09
C ILE A 232 -0.69 -8.27 23.41
N THR A 233 -0.48 -7.59 24.53
CA THR A 233 -0.72 -8.12 25.87
C THR A 233 -1.57 -7.17 26.71
N LEU A 234 -2.17 -7.70 27.79
CA LEU A 234 -2.78 -6.87 28.83
C LEU A 234 -1.64 -6.23 29.64
N ASP A 235 -1.63 -4.91 29.71
CA ASP A 235 -0.63 -4.13 30.44
C ASP A 235 -1.02 -4.02 31.92
N ARG A 236 -2.20 -3.44 32.18
CA ARG A 236 -2.77 -3.24 33.51
C ARG A 236 -4.27 -3.02 33.41
N ILE A 237 -4.94 -2.97 34.55
CA ILE A 237 -6.36 -2.68 34.67
C ILE A 237 -6.52 -1.40 35.50
N GLU A 238 -7.19 -0.40 34.95
CA GLU A 238 -7.52 0.85 35.64
C GLU A 238 -9.03 0.84 35.97
N GLY A 239 -9.35 0.64 37.25
CA GLY A 239 -10.72 0.40 37.71
C GLY A 239 -11.27 -0.91 37.13
N GLN A 240 -12.17 -0.80 36.16
CA GLN A 240 -12.73 -1.94 35.40
C GLN A 240 -12.28 -1.95 33.93
N THR A 241 -11.36 -1.08 33.55
CA THR A 241 -10.94 -0.89 32.15
C THR A 241 -9.57 -1.53 31.91
N PRO A 242 -9.48 -2.59 31.09
CA PRO A 242 -8.20 -3.16 30.69
C PRO A 242 -7.48 -2.27 29.67
N LEU A 243 -6.19 -2.04 29.90
CA LEU A 243 -5.29 -1.36 28.97
C LEU A 243 -4.36 -2.38 28.31
N TYR A 244 -4.15 -2.24 27.00
CA TYR A 244 -3.36 -3.17 26.20
C TYR A 244 -2.12 -2.51 25.63
N ARG A 245 -1.00 -3.23 25.61
CA ARG A 245 0.29 -2.80 25.07
C ARG A 245 0.75 -3.76 23.98
N ALA A 246 1.30 -3.22 22.89
CA ALA A 246 1.91 -4.02 21.84
C ALA A 246 3.11 -4.81 22.39
N LEU A 247 3.27 -6.04 21.93
CA LEU A 247 4.49 -6.81 22.14
C LEU A 247 5.46 -6.50 21.00
N GLU A 248 6.72 -6.24 21.34
CA GLU A 248 7.79 -6.22 20.35
C GLU A 248 7.97 -7.65 19.85
N VAL A 249 7.72 -7.85 18.57
CA VAL A 249 8.04 -9.11 17.90
C VAL A 249 9.56 -9.14 17.80
N LYS A 250 10.20 -9.99 18.61
CA LYS A 250 11.63 -10.30 18.47
C LYS A 250 11.91 -10.98 17.14
#